data_AF-A0A9D5B189-F1
#
_entry.id   AF-A0A9D5B189-F1
#
_cell.length_a   1.000
_cell.length_b   1.000
_cell.length_c   1.000
_cell.angle_alpha   90.00
_cell.angle_beta   90.00
_cell.angle_gamma   90.00
#
_symmetry.space_group_name_H-M   'P 1'
#
loop_
_entity.id
_entity.type
_entity.pdbx_description
1 polymer ?
#
loop_
_entity_poly.entity_id
_entity_poly.type
_entity_poly.pdbx_seq_one_letter_code
_entity_poly.pdbx_strand_id
1 'polypeptide(L)'
;MLGNLHNPQRLHHSSLPFSILSFTLLWILKLIHSLLFLLFFSKGNRFSKLTLQLQFSLKLLLPEIPKTVLVVALSRKYGKRLASYTLAMPCLTNDYFFASTSFLSSSFPMYAISLASGLFLLDKHAAAVVVSAIGVIHGWPFSILAFLPIYTDSAEAKIPAVLDYLGTVIEKKKVGCIRIDGGTPSGSRQQLVTEFQEKDSIKAAVLSIKAGGVGLTLTAASTVLFAELSWTPGDLIQAEDRVHRIG
;
A
#
# COMPACT_ATOMS: atom_id res chain seq x y z
N MET A 1 -15.83 -42.98 44.08
CA MET A 1 -15.56 -41.74 44.82
C MET A 1 -15.40 -40.60 43.82
N LEU A 2 -16.53 -40.04 43.40
CA LEU A 2 -16.63 -38.79 42.63
C LEU A 2 -16.78 -37.67 43.64
N GLY A 3 -15.93 -36.65 43.61
CA GLY A 3 -16.08 -35.50 44.49
C GLY A 3 -15.00 -34.44 44.31
N ASN A 4 -15.45 -33.27 43.83
CA ASN A 4 -14.83 -31.94 43.98
C ASN A 4 -13.71 -31.52 43.03
N LEU A 5 -14.10 -31.28 41.77
CA LEU A 5 -13.48 -30.26 40.91
C LEU A 5 -14.51 -29.17 40.57
N HIS A 6 -14.96 -28.42 41.57
CA HIS A 6 -15.64 -27.15 41.34
C HIS A 6 -15.48 -26.22 42.53
N ASN A 7 -14.50 -25.31 42.47
CA ASN A 7 -14.54 -24.10 43.28
C ASN A 7 -13.83 -22.95 42.54
N PRO A 8 -14.58 -22.07 41.84
CA PRO A 8 -14.01 -20.96 41.08
C PRO A 8 -13.87 -19.67 41.92
N GLN A 9 -13.68 -19.76 43.24
CA GLN A 9 -13.77 -18.59 44.15
C GLN A 9 -12.49 -18.24 44.93
N ARG A 10 -11.30 -18.75 44.57
CA ARG A 10 -10.04 -18.35 45.25
C ARG A 10 -8.95 -17.83 44.33
N LEU A 11 -9.18 -16.73 43.62
CA LEU A 11 -8.10 -15.89 43.09
C LEU A 11 -8.47 -14.39 43.14
N HIS A 12 -9.13 -13.95 44.20
CA HIS A 12 -9.12 -12.54 44.60
C HIS A 12 -8.02 -12.37 45.64
N HIS A 13 -6.83 -11.95 45.23
CA HIS A 13 -6.01 -10.95 45.93
C HIS A 13 -4.71 -10.66 45.16
N SER A 14 -4.46 -9.37 44.94
CA SER A 14 -3.18 -8.71 44.63
C SER A 14 -2.38 -9.21 43.42
N SER A 15 -2.68 -8.70 42.21
CA SER A 15 -1.67 -8.46 41.15
C SER A 15 -2.27 -7.73 39.94
N LEU A 16 -2.86 -6.56 40.20
CA LEU A 16 -3.26 -5.59 39.17
C LEU A 16 -2.12 -4.73 38.57
N PRO A 17 -0.91 -4.57 39.15
CA PRO A 17 0.03 -3.56 38.64
C PRO A 17 0.83 -4.02 37.41
N PHE A 18 1.06 -5.32 37.20
CA PHE A 18 2.05 -5.78 36.21
C PHE A 18 1.63 -5.54 34.75
N SER A 19 0.35 -5.76 34.41
CA SER A 19 -0.15 -5.56 33.04
C SER A 19 -0.30 -4.09 32.66
N ILE A 20 -0.62 -3.23 33.63
CA ILE A 20 -0.77 -1.78 33.40
C ILE A 20 0.61 -1.14 33.30
N LEU A 21 1.55 -1.53 34.17
CA LEU A 21 2.90 -0.98 34.21
C LEU A 21 3.72 -1.31 32.96
N SER A 22 3.61 -2.55 32.44
CA SER A 22 4.23 -2.92 31.15
C SER A 22 3.62 -2.14 29.98
N PHE A 23 2.30 -1.86 30.02
CA PHE A 23 1.63 -1.09 28.99
C PHE A 23 2.05 0.38 29.00
N THR A 24 2.14 1.00 30.19
CA THR A 24 2.62 2.38 30.34
C THR A 24 4.08 2.53 29.91
N LEU A 25 4.93 1.53 30.21
CA LEU A 25 6.34 1.56 29.81
C LEU A 25 6.51 1.45 28.29
N LEU A 26 5.76 0.55 27.65
CA LEU A 26 5.74 0.41 26.17
C LEU A 26 5.21 1.67 25.48
N TRP A 27 4.19 2.29 26.07
CA TRP A 27 3.64 3.55 25.57
C TRP A 27 4.65 4.70 25.67
N ILE A 28 5.36 4.81 26.80
CA ILE A 28 6.44 5.80 27.01
C ILE A 28 7.58 5.56 26.00
N LEU A 29 7.99 4.31 25.77
CA LEU A 29 9.06 3.98 24.83
C LEU A 29 8.69 4.36 23.38
N LYS A 30 7.45 4.10 22.96
CA LYS A 30 6.91 4.52 21.66
C LYS A 30 6.82 6.04 21.54
N LEU A 31 6.41 6.73 22.61
CA LEU A 31 6.36 8.19 22.66
C LEU A 31 7.76 8.81 22.48
N ILE A 32 8.79 8.23 23.13
CA ILE A 32 10.18 8.68 23.01
C ILE A 32 10.71 8.50 21.59
N HIS A 33 10.50 7.33 20.97
CA HIS A 33 10.94 7.07 19.59
C HIS A 33 10.24 8.00 18.58
N SER A 34 8.96 8.25 18.83
CA SER A 34 8.11 9.17 18.06
C SER A 34 8.59 10.62 18.16
N LEU A 35 8.87 11.11 19.37
CA LEU A 35 9.47 12.43 19.62
C LEU A 35 10.82 12.59 18.94
N LEU A 36 11.67 11.55 18.92
CA LEU A 36 12.97 11.55 18.26
C LEU A 36 12.85 11.68 16.73
N PHE A 37 11.84 11.04 16.13
CA PHE A 37 11.55 11.13 14.68
C PHE A 37 11.05 12.52 14.28
N LEU A 38 10.24 13.18 15.13
CA LEU A 38 9.77 14.56 14.93
C LEU A 38 10.91 15.58 14.97
N LEU A 39 11.93 15.35 15.79
CA LEU A 39 13.13 16.19 15.82
C LEU A 39 13.92 16.12 14.49
N PHE A 40 13.90 14.97 13.81
CA PHE A 40 14.59 14.76 12.54
C PHE A 40 13.95 15.47 11.33
N PHE A 41 12.63 15.72 11.35
CA PHE A 41 11.89 16.38 10.25
C PHE A 41 11.64 17.88 10.45
N SER A 42 12.45 18.54 11.29
CA SER A 42 12.28 19.95 11.70
C SER A 42 12.55 21.02 10.62
N LYS A 43 12.69 20.68 9.33
CA LYS A 43 12.82 21.67 8.24
C LYS A 43 11.54 21.73 7.39
N GLY A 44 10.67 22.70 7.69
CA GLY A 44 9.42 22.93 6.96
C GLY A 44 8.55 24.03 7.56
N ASN A 45 7.60 24.53 6.76
CA ASN A 45 6.69 25.61 7.11
C ASN A 45 5.80 25.27 8.35
N ARG A 46 5.36 26.28 9.11
CA ARG A 46 4.58 26.10 10.35
C ARG A 46 3.29 25.28 10.15
N PHE A 47 2.65 25.44 8.98
CA PHE A 47 1.39 24.76 8.65
C PHE A 47 1.59 23.27 8.37
N SER A 48 2.63 22.90 7.61
CA SER A 48 2.96 21.49 7.33
C SER A 48 3.47 20.77 8.57
N LYS A 49 4.15 21.47 9.48
CA LYS A 49 4.53 20.93 10.80
C LYS A 49 3.32 20.54 11.64
N LEU A 50 2.28 21.37 11.69
CA LEU A 50 1.07 21.08 12.47
C LEU A 50 0.29 19.90 11.87
N THR A 51 0.14 19.83 10.55
CA THR A 51 -0.52 18.69 9.88
C THR A 51 0.27 17.40 10.08
N LEU A 52 1.60 17.44 9.95
CA LEU A 52 2.47 16.28 10.20
C LEU A 52 2.41 15.83 11.67
N GLN A 53 2.42 16.76 12.63
CA GLN A 53 2.31 16.42 14.05
C GLN A 53 0.96 15.81 14.41
N LEU A 54 -0.13 16.31 13.83
CA LEU A 54 -1.48 15.81 14.07
C LEU A 54 -1.66 14.41 13.43
N GLN A 55 -1.19 14.24 12.20
CA GLN A 55 -1.13 12.94 11.51
C GLN A 55 -0.30 11.92 12.30
N PHE A 56 0.85 12.33 12.84
CA PHE A 56 1.74 11.42 13.56
C PHE A 56 1.22 11.05 14.96
N SER A 57 0.65 12.01 15.68
CA SER A 57 -0.04 11.75 16.95
C SER A 57 -1.21 10.78 16.75
N LEU A 58 -1.97 10.95 15.66
CA LEU A 58 -3.07 10.07 15.30
C LEU A 58 -2.57 8.66 14.90
N LYS A 59 -1.46 8.54 14.16
CA LYS A 59 -0.79 7.26 13.84
C LYS A 59 -0.34 6.51 15.09
N LEU A 60 0.09 7.20 16.13
CA LEU A 60 0.55 6.57 17.36
C LEU A 60 -0.62 6.06 18.22
N LEU A 61 -1.76 6.75 18.20
CA LEU A 61 -2.89 6.48 19.08
C LEU A 61 -3.91 5.48 18.51
N LEU A 62 -4.27 5.61 17.23
CA LEU A 62 -5.29 4.77 16.57
C LEU A 62 -5.04 3.25 16.68
N PRO A 63 -3.83 2.72 16.42
CA PRO A 63 -3.60 1.28 16.43
C PRO A 63 -3.56 0.68 17.84
N GLU A 64 -3.36 1.49 18.88
CA GLU A 64 -3.22 1.02 20.26
C GLU A 64 -4.56 0.77 20.95
N ILE A 65 -5.62 1.49 20.54
CA ILE A 65 -6.97 1.33 21.12
C ILE A 65 -7.53 -0.09 20.87
N PRO A 66 -7.57 -0.62 19.63
CA PRO A 66 -8.06 -1.99 19.37
C PRO A 66 -7.26 -3.06 20.11
N LYS A 67 -5.92 -2.91 20.12
CA LYS A 67 -5.00 -3.84 20.81
C LYS A 67 -5.30 -3.90 22.31
N THR A 68 -5.49 -2.74 22.94
CA THR A 68 -5.81 -2.63 24.37
C THR A 68 -7.15 -3.30 24.68
N VAL A 69 -8.18 -3.01 23.89
CA VAL A 69 -9.52 -3.60 24.08
C VAL A 69 -9.48 -5.12 23.95
N LEU A 70 -8.76 -5.65 22.96
CA LEU A 70 -8.62 -7.08 22.75
C LEU A 70 -7.88 -7.77 23.91
N VAL A 71 -6.77 -7.19 24.37
CA VAL A 71 -5.99 -7.74 25.51
C VAL A 71 -6.82 -7.72 26.80
N VAL A 72 -7.55 -6.64 27.06
CA VAL A 72 -8.44 -6.55 28.24
C VAL A 72 -9.56 -7.59 28.16
N ALA A 73 -10.15 -7.78 26.99
CA ALA A 73 -11.22 -8.75 26.78
C ALA A 73 -10.72 -10.20 27.00
N LEU A 74 -9.56 -10.55 26.42
CA LEU A 74 -8.94 -11.86 26.60
C LEU A 74 -8.52 -12.12 28.05
N SER A 75 -8.00 -11.10 28.73
CA SER A 75 -7.63 -11.18 30.15
C SER A 75 -8.84 -11.50 31.03
N ARG A 76 -9.99 -10.87 30.75
CA ARG A 76 -11.25 -11.10 31.48
C ARG A 76 -11.85 -12.48 31.19
N LYS A 77 -11.76 -12.99 29.96
CA LYS A 77 -12.44 -14.22 29.55
C LYS A 77 -11.61 -15.50 29.75
N TYR A 78 -10.30 -15.45 29.48
CA TYR A 78 -9.42 -16.63 29.48
C TYR A 78 -8.25 -16.53 30.47
N GLY A 79 -8.18 -15.43 31.23
CA GLY A 79 -7.16 -15.22 32.25
C GLY A 79 -5.85 -14.62 31.73
N LYS A 80 -4.97 -14.28 32.68
CA LYS A 80 -3.81 -13.40 32.45
C LYS A 80 -2.72 -14.01 31.55
N ARG A 81 -2.56 -15.35 31.55
CA ARG A 81 -1.52 -16.04 30.75
C ARG A 81 -1.76 -15.90 29.24
N LEU A 82 -3.01 -16.00 28.80
CA LEU A 82 -3.34 -15.82 27.37
C LEU A 82 -3.18 -14.36 26.95
N ALA A 83 -3.63 -13.42 27.81
CA ALA A 83 -3.49 -11.99 27.56
C ALA A 83 -2.01 -11.55 27.46
N SER A 84 -1.10 -12.13 28.24
CA SER A 84 0.33 -11.85 28.12
C SER A 84 0.91 -12.32 26.78
N TYR A 85 0.46 -13.46 26.23
CA TYR A 85 0.91 -13.90 24.90
C TYR A 85 0.36 -13.00 23.80
N THR A 86 -0.90 -12.57 23.89
CA THR A 86 -1.49 -11.63 22.93
C THR A 86 -0.84 -10.25 22.99
N LEU A 87 -0.32 -9.83 24.14
CA LEU A 87 0.44 -8.58 24.27
C LEU A 87 1.88 -8.73 23.78
N ALA A 88 2.50 -9.90 23.93
CA ALA A 88 3.85 -10.18 23.45
C ALA A 88 3.93 -10.30 21.92
N MET A 89 2.89 -10.85 21.27
CA MET A 89 2.87 -11.05 19.81
C MET A 89 3.08 -9.75 19.00
N PRO A 90 2.36 -8.65 19.26
CA PRO A 90 2.56 -7.35 18.61
C PRO A 90 3.96 -6.76 18.83
N CYS A 91 4.57 -7.02 20.01
CA CYS A 91 5.93 -6.57 20.30
C CYS A 91 7.00 -7.36 19.52
N LEU A 92 6.72 -8.62 19.17
CA LEU A 92 7.61 -9.47 18.37
C LEU A 92 7.44 -9.25 16.87
N THR A 93 6.20 -9.01 16.42
CA THR A 93 5.90 -8.63 15.04
C THR A 93 6.13 -7.12 14.88
N ASN A 94 7.40 -6.69 14.85
CA ASN A 94 7.87 -5.33 14.54
C ASN A 94 6.73 -4.32 14.26
N ASP A 95 6.22 -3.66 15.30
CA ASP A 95 5.18 -2.63 15.25
C ASP A 95 5.51 -1.48 14.24
N TYR A 96 6.76 -1.41 13.77
CA TYR A 96 7.23 -0.51 12.71
C TYR A 96 6.57 -0.72 11.35
N PHE A 97 6.17 -1.95 11.00
CA PHE A 97 5.52 -2.20 9.69
C PHE A 97 4.08 -1.65 9.65
N PHE A 98 3.45 -1.50 10.82
CA PHE A 98 2.10 -0.91 10.95
C PHE A 98 2.09 0.61 11.18
N ALA A 99 3.18 1.19 11.69
CA ALA A 99 3.32 2.65 11.87
C ALA A 99 3.53 3.41 10.54
N SER A 100 4.24 2.79 9.58
CA SER A 100 4.40 3.34 8.22
C SER A 100 3.10 3.22 7.41
N THR A 101 2.33 2.15 7.64
CA THR A 101 1.11 1.80 6.90
C THR A 101 -0.19 2.17 7.61
N SER A 102 -0.16 2.90 8.73
CA SER A 102 -1.36 3.16 9.55
C SER A 102 -2.47 3.95 8.84
N PHE A 103 -2.11 4.68 7.78
CA PHE A 103 -3.05 5.40 6.89
C PHE A 103 -3.18 4.75 5.51
N LEU A 104 -2.53 3.61 5.27
CA LEU A 104 -2.97 2.77 4.17
C LEU A 104 -4.40 2.37 4.48
N SER A 105 -5.28 2.57 3.52
CA SER A 105 -6.69 2.42 3.78
C SER A 105 -7.11 0.96 4.01
N SER A 106 -6.22 0.01 3.70
CA SER A 106 -6.29 -1.40 4.12
C SER A 106 -6.11 -1.63 5.63
N SER A 107 -5.56 -0.65 6.38
CA SER A 107 -5.29 -0.76 7.81
C SER A 107 -6.53 -0.48 8.68
N PHE A 108 -7.47 0.34 8.18
CA PHE A 108 -8.71 0.66 8.91
C PHE A 108 -9.64 -0.55 9.12
N PRO A 109 -9.90 -1.41 8.11
CA PRO A 109 -10.64 -2.66 8.31
C PRO A 109 -9.97 -3.56 9.34
N MET A 110 -8.64 -3.62 9.35
CA MET A 110 -7.88 -4.44 10.29
C MET A 110 -8.07 -3.94 11.75
N TYR A 111 -7.98 -2.63 11.98
CA TYR A 111 -8.23 -2.05 13.29
C TYR A 111 -9.68 -2.28 13.76
N ALA A 112 -10.64 -2.15 12.85
CA ALA A 112 -12.04 -2.38 13.14
C ALA A 112 -12.34 -3.84 13.50
N ILE A 113 -11.77 -4.81 12.79
CA ILE A 113 -11.94 -6.24 13.09
C ILE A 113 -11.32 -6.61 14.44
N SER A 114 -10.14 -6.06 14.75
CA SER A 114 -9.49 -6.27 16.05
C SER A 114 -10.32 -5.71 17.21
N LEU A 115 -10.87 -4.50 17.04
CA LEU A 115 -11.77 -3.88 18.01
C LEU A 115 -13.09 -4.64 18.15
N ALA A 116 -13.70 -5.06 17.04
CA ALA A 116 -14.92 -5.85 17.03
C ALA A 116 -14.73 -7.20 17.74
N SER A 117 -13.58 -7.85 17.54
CA SER A 117 -13.23 -9.10 18.23
C SER A 117 -13.14 -8.91 19.74
N GLY A 118 -12.52 -7.81 20.20
CA GLY A 118 -12.48 -7.47 21.62
C GLY A 118 -13.86 -7.17 22.21
N LEU A 119 -14.71 -6.44 21.50
CA LEU A 119 -16.09 -6.15 21.92
C LEU A 119 -16.96 -7.41 21.97
N PHE A 120 -16.78 -8.33 21.02
CA PHE A 120 -17.46 -9.61 21.00
C PHE A 120 -17.09 -10.48 22.22
N LEU A 121 -15.80 -10.47 22.60
CA LEU A 121 -15.32 -11.18 23.79
C LEU A 121 -15.79 -10.57 25.12
N LEU A 122 -16.22 -9.30 25.10
CA LEU A 122 -16.86 -8.61 26.24
C LEU A 122 -18.39 -8.73 26.23
N ASP A 123 -18.95 -9.65 25.44
CA ASP A 123 -20.39 -9.89 25.27
C ASP A 123 -21.18 -8.66 24.77
N LYS A 124 -20.49 -7.71 24.12
CA LYS A 124 -21.09 -6.52 23.48
C LYS A 124 -21.31 -6.75 21.99
N HIS A 125 -22.18 -7.71 21.66
CA HIS A 125 -22.36 -8.19 20.28
C HIS A 125 -22.86 -7.10 19.32
N ALA A 126 -23.80 -6.24 19.75
CA ALA A 126 -24.31 -5.15 18.92
C ALA A 126 -23.21 -4.15 18.52
N ALA A 127 -22.33 -3.78 19.46
CA ALA A 127 -21.22 -2.87 19.20
C ALA A 127 -20.17 -3.52 18.29
N ALA A 128 -19.92 -4.82 18.42
CA ALA A 128 -18.98 -5.54 17.56
C ALA A 128 -19.41 -5.53 16.08
N VAL A 129 -20.70 -5.77 15.81
CA VAL A 129 -21.26 -5.75 14.45
C VAL A 129 -21.18 -4.34 13.85
N VAL A 130 -21.57 -3.32 14.61
CA VAL A 130 -21.52 -1.91 14.16
C VAL A 130 -20.08 -1.49 13.83
N VAL A 131 -19.11 -1.79 14.69
CA VAL A 131 -17.70 -1.46 14.46
C VAL A 131 -17.15 -2.18 13.22
N SER A 132 -17.49 -3.45 13.03
CA SER A 132 -17.07 -4.20 11.84
C SER A 132 -17.66 -3.60 10.56
N ALA A 133 -18.95 -3.25 10.56
CA ALA A 133 -19.62 -2.65 9.42
C ALA A 133 -19.01 -1.27 9.06
N ILE A 134 -18.79 -0.41 10.06
CA ILE A 134 -18.15 0.90 9.87
C ILE A 134 -16.74 0.73 9.30
N GLY A 135 -15.97 -0.23 9.80
CA GLY A 135 -14.61 -0.51 9.33
C GLY A 135 -14.52 -0.92 7.86
N VAL A 136 -15.44 -1.76 7.41
CA VAL A 136 -15.54 -2.17 5.99
C VAL A 136 -15.99 -1.00 5.12
N ILE A 137 -17.04 -0.29 5.55
CA ILE A 137 -17.61 0.86 4.81
C ILE A 137 -16.62 2.01 4.69
N HIS A 138 -15.76 2.25 5.69
CA HIS A 138 -14.78 3.33 5.62
C HIS A 138 -13.46 2.88 4.99
N GLY A 139 -13.03 1.64 5.23
CA GLY A 139 -11.74 1.18 4.75
C GLY A 139 -11.70 0.89 3.25
N TRP A 140 -12.79 0.40 2.67
CA TRP A 140 -12.78 -0.04 1.28
C TRP A 140 -12.97 1.08 0.25
N PRO A 141 -13.97 1.99 0.39
CA PRO A 141 -14.16 3.10 -0.54
C PRO A 141 -13.06 4.16 -0.44
N PHE A 142 -12.55 4.42 0.77
CA PHE A 142 -11.50 5.41 0.99
C PHE A 142 -10.13 4.94 0.45
N SER A 143 -9.90 3.62 0.37
CA SER A 143 -8.68 3.06 -0.24
C SER A 143 -8.63 3.38 -1.71
N ILE A 144 -9.74 3.13 -2.39
CA ILE A 144 -9.83 3.34 -3.82
C ILE A 144 -9.77 4.85 -4.09
N LEU A 145 -10.58 5.66 -3.40
CA LEU A 145 -10.60 7.12 -3.65
C LEU A 145 -9.28 7.82 -3.32
N ALA A 146 -8.52 7.37 -2.32
CA ALA A 146 -7.22 7.97 -1.98
C ALA A 146 -6.09 7.53 -2.91
N PHE A 147 -6.11 6.27 -3.40
CA PHE A 147 -5.04 5.73 -4.24
C PHE A 147 -5.31 5.87 -5.74
N LEU A 148 -6.57 5.99 -6.16
CA LEU A 148 -6.93 6.18 -7.57
C LEU A 148 -6.25 7.42 -8.18
N PRO A 149 -6.31 8.64 -7.58
CA PRO A 149 -5.63 9.81 -8.15
C PRO A 149 -4.11 9.66 -8.15
N ILE A 150 -3.52 9.05 -7.10
CA ILE A 150 -2.07 8.81 -7.05
C ILE A 150 -1.63 7.87 -8.18
N TYR A 151 -2.43 6.84 -8.46
CA TYR A 151 -2.14 5.86 -9.50
C TYR A 151 -2.33 6.46 -10.89
N THR A 152 -3.43 7.19 -11.12
CA THR A 152 -3.71 7.81 -12.42
C THR A 152 -2.69 8.90 -12.72
N ASP A 153 -2.40 9.79 -11.78
CA ASP A 153 -1.47 10.91 -11.99
C ASP A 153 -0.03 10.42 -12.18
N SER A 154 0.38 9.38 -11.43
CA SER A 154 1.72 8.80 -11.59
C SER A 154 1.89 8.06 -12.91
N ALA A 155 0.86 7.37 -13.38
CA ALA A 155 0.91 6.63 -14.65
C ALA A 155 0.87 7.59 -15.85
N GLU A 156 0.02 8.62 -15.78
CA GLU A 156 -0.15 9.60 -16.86
C GLU A 156 1.06 10.53 -16.98
N ALA A 157 1.77 10.84 -15.88
CA ALA A 157 2.95 11.70 -15.91
C ALA A 157 4.26 10.98 -16.30
N LYS A 158 4.44 9.69 -15.96
CA LYS A 158 5.72 8.99 -16.16
C LYS A 158 5.94 8.50 -17.59
N ILE A 159 4.89 7.97 -18.23
CA ILE A 159 4.98 7.39 -19.58
C ILE A 159 5.44 8.42 -20.62
N PRO A 160 4.84 9.63 -20.74
CA PRO A 160 5.30 10.61 -21.71
C PRO A 160 6.72 11.08 -21.43
N ALA A 161 7.09 11.28 -20.16
CA ALA A 161 8.44 11.75 -19.79
C ALA A 161 9.56 10.77 -20.21
N VAL A 162 9.35 9.46 -20.08
CA VAL A 162 10.33 8.45 -20.52
C VAL A 162 10.44 8.43 -22.04
N LEU A 163 9.32 8.48 -22.76
CA LEU A 163 9.31 8.51 -24.23
C LEU A 163 9.93 9.80 -24.78
N ASP A 164 9.68 10.94 -24.15
CA ASP A 164 10.30 12.23 -24.47
C ASP A 164 11.82 12.15 -24.30
N TYR A 165 12.29 11.61 -23.18
CA TYR A 165 13.72 11.43 -22.92
C TYR A 165 14.37 10.53 -23.97
N LEU A 166 13.77 9.39 -24.30
CA LEU A 166 14.27 8.49 -25.35
C LEU A 166 14.34 9.19 -26.71
N GLY A 167 13.31 9.97 -27.07
CA GLY A 167 13.30 10.80 -28.28
C GLY A 167 14.51 11.72 -28.35
N THR A 168 14.78 12.49 -27.28
CA THR A 168 15.94 13.41 -27.24
C THR A 168 17.29 12.69 -27.37
N VAL A 169 17.42 11.49 -26.79
CA VAL A 169 18.66 10.69 -26.87
C VAL A 169 18.88 10.17 -28.30
N ILE A 170 17.82 9.77 -28.98
CA ILE A 170 17.88 9.26 -30.36
C ILE A 170 18.19 10.40 -31.34
N GLU A 171 17.54 11.54 -31.19
CA GLU A 171 17.82 12.75 -31.98
C GLU A 171 19.28 13.19 -31.84
N LYS A 172 19.82 13.18 -30.61
CA LYS A 172 21.23 13.49 -30.35
C LYS A 172 22.19 12.54 -31.08
N LYS A 173 21.79 11.29 -31.30
CA LYS A 173 22.55 10.29 -32.06
C LYS A 173 22.36 10.39 -33.58
N LYS A 174 21.54 11.34 -34.06
CA LYS A 174 21.22 11.56 -35.49
C LYS A 174 20.63 10.33 -36.17
N VAL A 175 19.81 9.58 -35.45
CA VAL A 175 19.09 8.41 -35.98
C VAL A 175 17.64 8.82 -36.22
N GLY A 176 17.09 8.52 -37.41
CA GLY A 176 15.68 8.76 -37.68
C GLY A 176 14.80 7.86 -36.80
N CYS A 177 13.77 8.44 -36.19
CA CYS A 177 12.82 7.69 -35.38
C CYS A 177 11.37 8.13 -35.56
N ILE A 178 10.45 7.18 -35.43
CA ILE A 178 9.02 7.44 -35.28
C ILE A 178 8.62 7.35 -33.81
N ARG A 179 7.54 8.05 -33.45
CA ARG A 179 6.93 7.98 -32.11
C ARG A 179 5.44 7.68 -32.23
N ILE A 180 4.96 6.67 -31.48
CA ILE A 180 3.53 6.38 -31.36
C ILE A 180 3.17 6.19 -29.89
N ASP A 181 2.27 7.03 -29.40
CA ASP A 181 1.77 7.01 -28.03
C ASP A 181 0.23 7.17 -27.99
N GLY A 182 -0.32 7.31 -26.77
CA GLY A 182 -1.76 7.47 -26.56
C GLY A 182 -2.34 8.75 -27.18
N GLY A 183 -1.51 9.79 -27.36
CA GLY A 183 -1.91 11.06 -27.97
C GLY A 183 -1.84 11.07 -29.50
N THR A 184 -1.19 10.08 -30.12
CA THR A 184 -1.05 10.01 -31.57
C THR A 184 -2.40 9.69 -32.24
N PRO A 185 -2.90 10.53 -33.17
CA PRO A 185 -4.17 10.30 -33.86
C PRO A 185 -4.18 8.96 -34.61
N SER A 186 -5.30 8.23 -34.54
CA SER A 186 -5.43 6.90 -35.16
C SER A 186 -5.10 6.87 -36.65
N GLY A 187 -5.52 7.90 -37.41
CA GLY A 187 -5.24 8.01 -38.84
C GLY A 187 -3.76 8.16 -39.21
N SER A 188 -2.95 8.77 -38.33
CA SER A 188 -1.52 8.98 -38.57
C SER A 188 -0.65 7.80 -38.13
N ARG A 189 -1.16 6.92 -37.25
CA ARG A 189 -0.40 5.76 -36.76
C ARG A 189 0.05 4.84 -37.89
N GLN A 190 -0.85 4.58 -38.83
CA GLN A 190 -0.54 3.70 -39.96
C GLN A 190 0.53 4.31 -40.87
N GLN A 191 0.47 5.63 -41.11
CA GLN A 191 1.47 6.34 -41.90
C GLN A 191 2.86 6.24 -41.26
N LEU A 192 2.95 6.46 -39.94
CA LEU A 192 4.22 6.33 -39.21
C LEU A 192 4.79 4.92 -39.28
N VAL A 193 3.93 3.89 -39.15
CA VAL A 193 4.36 2.49 -39.32
C VAL A 193 4.88 2.24 -40.73
N THR A 194 4.19 2.71 -41.76
CA THR A 194 4.65 2.60 -43.16
C THR A 194 5.98 3.29 -43.35
N GLU A 195 6.18 4.49 -42.80
CA GLU A 195 7.46 5.19 -42.87
C GLU A 195 8.60 4.42 -42.21
N PHE A 196 8.36 3.80 -41.06
CA PHE A 196 9.35 2.96 -40.39
C PHE A 196 9.69 1.68 -41.17
N GLN A 197 8.73 1.13 -41.89
CA GLN A 197 8.89 -0.09 -42.68
C GLN A 197 9.60 0.16 -44.02
N GLU A 198 9.33 1.31 -44.67
CA GLU A 198 9.79 1.60 -46.03
C GLU A 198 11.06 2.48 -46.09
N LYS A 199 11.32 3.32 -45.07
CA LYS A 199 12.44 4.27 -45.11
C LYS A 199 13.64 3.75 -44.32
N ASP A 200 14.72 3.41 -45.03
CA ASP A 200 16.03 3.05 -44.43
C ASP A 200 16.65 4.14 -43.53
N SER A 201 16.19 5.39 -43.68
CA SER A 201 16.62 6.51 -42.83
C SER A 201 16.09 6.43 -41.40
N ILE A 202 15.00 5.68 -41.18
CA ILE A 202 14.36 5.53 -39.86
C ILE A 202 14.78 4.17 -39.30
N LYS A 203 15.56 4.17 -38.22
CA LYS A 203 16.07 2.93 -37.61
C LYS A 203 15.52 2.63 -36.22
N ALA A 204 14.70 3.51 -35.67
CA ALA A 204 14.11 3.34 -34.34
C ALA A 204 12.62 3.68 -34.33
N ALA A 205 11.86 2.95 -33.54
CA ALA A 205 10.46 3.24 -33.25
C ALA A 205 10.28 3.34 -31.73
N VAL A 206 9.81 4.49 -31.25
CA VAL A 206 9.53 4.75 -29.84
C VAL A 206 8.02 4.61 -29.62
N LEU A 207 7.63 3.59 -28.87
CA LEU A 207 6.23 3.19 -28.71
C LEU A 207 5.90 3.10 -27.22
N SER A 208 4.70 3.53 -26.83
CA SER A 208 4.19 3.12 -25.51
C SER A 208 3.80 1.63 -25.53
N ILE A 209 3.93 0.93 -24.40
CA ILE A 209 3.59 -0.51 -24.33
C ILE A 209 2.13 -0.75 -24.76
N LYS A 210 1.21 0.13 -24.35
CA LYS A 210 -0.20 0.09 -24.79
C LYS A 210 -0.36 0.31 -26.29
N ALA A 211 0.44 1.19 -26.90
CA ALA A 211 0.44 1.37 -28.35
C ALA A 211 1.06 0.18 -29.10
N GLY A 212 2.04 -0.52 -28.51
CA GLY A 212 2.58 -1.78 -29.03
C GLY A 212 1.59 -2.95 -28.92
N GLY A 213 0.69 -2.94 -27.93
CA GLY A 213 -0.35 -3.96 -27.79
C GLY A 213 -1.43 -3.91 -28.88
N VAL A 214 -1.69 -2.73 -29.47
CA VAL A 214 -2.69 -2.60 -30.55
C VAL A 214 -2.11 -3.05 -31.90
N GLY A 215 -2.98 -3.43 -32.84
CA GLY A 215 -2.68 -4.17 -34.09
C GLY A 215 -1.72 -3.56 -35.12
N LEU A 216 -0.59 -2.98 -34.70
CA LEU A 216 0.50 -2.52 -35.54
C LEU A 216 1.35 -3.72 -36.01
N THR A 217 2.01 -3.58 -37.16
CA THR A 217 2.90 -4.60 -37.72
C THR A 217 4.26 -3.96 -37.96
N LEU A 218 5.29 -4.42 -37.24
CA LEU A 218 6.63 -3.80 -37.20
C LEU A 218 7.72 -4.80 -37.61
N THR A 219 7.51 -5.50 -38.71
CA THR A 219 8.38 -6.55 -39.26
C THR A 219 9.78 -6.07 -39.65
N ALA A 220 9.99 -4.77 -39.96
CA ALA A 220 11.32 -4.22 -40.16
C ALA A 220 12.18 -4.17 -38.89
N ALA A 221 11.58 -4.25 -37.70
CA ALA A 221 12.33 -4.29 -36.46
C ALA A 221 12.83 -5.72 -36.17
N SER A 222 14.06 -5.83 -35.65
CA SER A 222 14.65 -7.10 -35.22
C SER A 222 14.79 -7.23 -33.70
N THR A 223 14.74 -6.09 -33.00
CA THR A 223 15.12 -6.00 -31.58
C THR A 223 14.10 -5.15 -30.84
N VAL A 224 13.62 -5.68 -29.71
CA VAL A 224 12.71 -4.97 -28.80
C VAL A 224 13.45 -4.61 -27.52
N LEU A 225 13.33 -3.36 -27.08
CA LEU A 225 13.86 -2.88 -25.81
C LEU A 225 12.71 -2.30 -24.97
N PHE A 226 12.47 -2.89 -23.81
CA PHE A 226 11.51 -2.37 -22.84
C PHE A 226 12.20 -1.37 -21.90
N ALA A 227 11.85 -0.10 -22.02
CA ALA A 227 12.35 0.96 -21.12
C ALA A 227 11.61 0.98 -19.77
N GLU A 228 10.40 0.42 -19.73
CA GLU A 228 9.58 0.22 -18.53
C GLU A 228 8.90 -1.16 -18.61
N LEU A 229 8.43 -1.68 -17.48
CA LEU A 229 7.72 -2.96 -17.40
C LEU A 229 6.26 -2.71 -17.03
N SER A 230 5.33 -3.23 -17.83
CA SER A 230 3.91 -3.27 -17.46
C SER A 230 3.70 -4.26 -16.30
N TRP A 231 2.75 -3.95 -15.41
CA TRP A 231 2.35 -4.87 -14.35
C TRP A 231 1.64 -6.11 -14.90
N THR A 232 1.05 -5.99 -16.08
CA THR A 232 0.41 -7.09 -16.80
C THR A 232 1.41 -7.73 -17.78
N PRO A 233 1.81 -9.00 -17.57
CA PRO A 233 2.79 -9.65 -18.45
C PRO A 233 2.29 -9.82 -19.88
N GLY A 234 0.97 -9.99 -20.08
CA GLY A 234 0.36 -10.13 -21.40
C GLY A 234 0.57 -8.93 -22.32
N ASP A 235 0.66 -7.71 -21.77
CA ASP A 235 0.89 -6.50 -22.56
C ASP A 235 2.30 -6.50 -23.18
N LEU A 236 3.29 -7.03 -22.45
CA LEU A 236 4.68 -7.10 -22.91
C LEU A 236 4.84 -8.15 -24.01
N ILE A 237 4.28 -9.33 -23.81
CA ILE A 237 4.27 -10.41 -24.81
C ILE A 237 3.58 -9.92 -26.08
N GLN A 238 2.44 -9.27 -25.96
CA GLN A 238 1.71 -8.74 -27.11
C GLN A 238 2.49 -7.66 -27.87
N ALA A 239 3.24 -6.82 -27.16
CA ALA A 239 4.09 -5.81 -27.79
C ALA A 239 5.31 -6.44 -28.49
N GLU A 240 5.92 -7.47 -27.89
CA GLU A 240 7.03 -8.22 -28.47
C GLU A 240 6.61 -8.97 -29.75
N ASP A 241 5.44 -9.61 -29.73
CA ASP A 241 4.85 -10.32 -30.86
C ASP A 241 4.63 -9.43 -32.09
N ARG A 242 4.58 -8.09 -31.95
CA ARG A 242 4.46 -7.16 -33.09
C ARG A 242 5.72 -7.05 -33.92
N VAL A 243 6.86 -7.26 -33.28
CA VAL A 243 8.19 -7.25 -33.92
C VAL A 243 8.54 -8.65 -34.40
N HIS A 244 8.27 -9.68 -33.60
CA HIS A 244 8.47 -11.08 -33.96
C HIS A 244 7.29 -11.68 -34.73
N ARG A 245 6.84 -10.97 -35.76
CA ARG A 245 5.75 -11.43 -36.64
C ARG A 245 6.32 -11.96 -37.95
N ILE A 246 5.64 -12.93 -38.56
CA ILE A 246 6.00 -13.46 -39.88
C ILE A 246 5.83 -12.35 -40.92
N GLY A 247 6.94 -11.89 -41.51
CA GLY A 247 7.01 -10.87 -42.55
C GLY A 247 8.43 -10.63 -43.00
#